data_AF-A0A1S8C505-F1
#
_entry.id   AF-A0A1S8C505-F1
#
_cell.length_a   1.000
_cell.length_b   1.000
_cell.length_c   1.000
_cell.angle_alpha   90.00
_cell.angle_beta   90.00
_cell.angle_gamma   90.00
#
_symmetry.space_group_name_H-M   'P 1'
#
loop_
_entity.id
_entity.type
_entity.pdbx_description
1 polymer ?
#
loop_
_entity_poly.entity_id
_entity_poly.type
_entity_poly.pdbx_seq_one_letter_code
_entity_poly.pdbx_strand_id
1 'polypeptide(L)'
;WCCARPDALHVRLDGHPDRRLAAAVAHLGLPEEEARRERDAADAARGAYVRHFYRCDPAEARHYHLVVDSTELPHDAVVDLVVTAAEARGIVR
;
A
#
# COMPACT_ATOMS: atom_id res chain seq x y z
N TRP A 1 -17.74 5.78 -2.70
CA TRP A 1 -17.09 4.54 -2.23
C TRP A 1 -16.06 4.15 -3.25
N CYS A 2 -14.77 4.09 -2.89
CA CYS A 2 -13.73 3.68 -3.84
C CYS A 2 -13.97 2.24 -4.31
N CYS A 3 -14.42 1.36 -3.40
CA CYS A 3 -14.73 -0.05 -3.64
C CYS A 3 -15.94 -0.34 -4.56
N ALA A 4 -16.60 0.70 -5.10
CA ALA A 4 -17.84 0.53 -5.89
C ALA A 4 -17.58 0.35 -7.40
N ARG A 5 -16.32 0.42 -7.84
CA ARG A 5 -15.96 0.20 -9.24
C ARG A 5 -15.78 -1.30 -9.51
N PRO A 6 -16.67 -1.94 -10.29
CA PRO A 6 -16.56 -3.37 -10.56
C PRO A 6 -15.27 -3.69 -11.34
N ASP A 7 -14.80 -2.74 -12.14
CA ASP A 7 -13.62 -2.78 -13.01
C ASP A 7 -12.31 -2.38 -12.32
N ALA A 8 -12.27 -2.29 -10.98
CA ALA A 8 -11.07 -1.91 -10.23
C ALA A 8 -10.60 -2.99 -9.26
N LEU A 9 -9.28 -3.12 -9.11
CA LEU A 9 -8.63 -3.89 -8.06
C LEU A 9 -8.02 -2.91 -7.04
N HIS A 10 -8.59 -2.85 -5.84
CA HIS A 10 -8.00 -2.09 -4.73
C HIS A 10 -6.99 -2.96 -3.99
N VAL A 11 -5.72 -2.60 -4.07
CA VAL A 11 -4.62 -3.26 -3.38
C VAL A 11 -4.04 -2.31 -2.34
N ARG A 12 -3.76 -2.81 -1.14
CA ARG A 12 -2.89 -2.12 -0.17
C ARG A 12 -1.55 -2.83 -0.12
N LEU A 13 -0.49 -2.11 -0.47
CA LEU A 13 0.88 -2.53 -0.18
C LEU A 13 1.22 -2.04 1.22
N ASP A 14 1.43 -2.99 2.10
CA ASP A 14 1.72 -2.78 3.52
C ASP A 14 3.12 -3.31 3.85
N GLY A 15 3.51 -3.17 5.11
CA GLY A 15 4.73 -3.75 5.63
C GLY A 15 5.03 -3.27 7.05
N HIS A 16 5.80 -4.07 7.80
CA HIS A 16 6.23 -3.67 9.14
C HIS A 16 6.93 -2.30 9.07
N PRO A 17 6.62 -1.34 9.97
CA PRO A 17 7.17 0.02 9.90
C PRO A 17 8.70 0.06 9.76
N ASP A 18 9.41 -0.83 10.48
CA ASP A 18 10.87 -0.89 10.43
C ASP A 18 11.40 -1.45 9.11
N ARG A 19 10.71 -2.43 8.51
CA ARG A 19 11.10 -2.96 7.19
C ARG A 19 10.82 -1.95 6.09
N ARG A 20 9.71 -1.22 6.18
CA ARG A 20 9.42 -0.08 5.30
C ARG A 20 10.48 1.02 5.41
N LEU A 21 10.95 1.31 6.63
CA LEU A 21 12.00 2.30 6.84
C LEU A 21 13.34 1.83 6.24
N ALA A 22 13.75 0.59 6.51
CA ALA A 22 14.97 0.02 5.94
C ALA A 22 14.94 0.02 4.40
N ALA A 23 13.79 -0.35 3.81
CA ALA A 23 13.59 -0.29 2.37
C ALA A 23 13.69 1.15 1.82
N ALA A 24 13.10 2.13 2.50
CA ALA A 24 13.18 3.53 2.11
C ALA A 24 14.62 4.08 2.16
N VAL A 25 15.38 3.75 3.23
CA VAL A 25 16.79 4.11 3.34
C VAL A 25 17.61 3.51 2.20
N ALA A 26 17.43 2.21 1.94
CA ALA A 26 18.15 1.52 0.87
C ALA A 26 17.80 2.05 -0.53
N HIS A 27 16.54 2.40 -0.76
CA HIS A 27 16.05 2.84 -2.07
C HIS A 27 16.34 4.32 -2.37
N LEU A 28 16.19 5.19 -1.37
CA LEU A 28 16.31 6.65 -1.53
C LEU A 28 17.71 7.18 -1.19
N GLY A 29 18.55 6.38 -0.53
CA GLY A 29 19.89 6.80 -0.09
C GLY A 29 19.86 7.88 0.99
N LEU A 30 18.73 8.05 1.68
CA LEU A 30 18.55 9.05 2.72
C LEU A 30 19.08 8.56 4.08
N PRO A 31 19.54 9.46 4.96
CA PRO A 31 19.76 9.12 6.37
C PRO A 31 18.51 8.54 7.01
N GLU A 32 18.66 7.56 7.89
CA GLU A 32 17.53 6.86 8.53
C GLU A 32 16.55 7.81 9.23
N GLU A 33 17.08 8.80 9.95
CA GLU A 33 16.26 9.81 10.64
C GLU A 33 15.42 10.65 9.69
N GLU A 34 15.97 10.98 8.52
CA GLU A 34 15.24 11.72 7.49
C GLU A 34 14.17 10.83 6.84
N ALA A 35 14.54 9.60 6.46
CA ALA A 35 13.60 8.62 5.91
C ALA A 35 12.44 8.32 6.87
N ARG A 36 12.71 8.26 8.19
CA ARG A 36 11.69 8.07 9.23
C ARG A 36 10.71 9.23 9.28
N ARG A 37 11.23 10.47 9.32
CA ARG A 37 10.39 11.68 9.34
C ARG A 37 9.52 11.78 8.08
N GLU A 38 10.09 11.55 6.91
CA GLU A 38 9.37 11.58 5.64
C GLU A 38 8.29 10.49 5.57
N ARG A 39 8.61 9.26 6.01
CA ARG A 39 7.62 8.17 6.12
C ARG A 39 6.46 8.55 7.03
N ASP A 40 6.75 9.05 8.22
CA ASP A 40 5.73 9.38 9.22
C ASP A 40 4.85 10.55 8.76
N ALA A 41 5.46 11.57 8.15
CA ALA A 41 4.74 12.68 7.55
C ALA A 41 3.83 12.22 6.40
N ALA A 42 4.33 11.36 5.50
CA ALA A 42 3.56 10.83 4.39
C ALA A 42 2.39 9.95 4.84
N ASP A 43 2.61 9.09 5.84
CA ASP A 43 1.57 8.22 6.39
C ASP A 43 0.50 9.01 7.15
N ALA A 44 0.91 10.02 7.94
CA ALA A 44 -0.01 10.92 8.62
C ALA A 44 -0.85 11.72 7.62
N ALA A 45 -0.22 12.29 6.57
CA ALA A 45 -0.91 13.03 5.53
C ALA A 45 -1.90 12.16 4.75
N ARG A 46 -1.50 10.94 4.36
CA ARG A 46 -2.37 9.97 3.68
C ARG A 46 -3.55 9.56 4.56
N GLY A 47 -3.30 9.29 5.84
CA GLY A 47 -4.33 8.95 6.82
C GLY A 47 -5.33 10.07 7.03
N ALA A 48 -4.85 11.31 7.19
CA ALA A 48 -5.70 12.49 7.34
C ALA A 48 -6.55 12.74 6.09
N TYR A 49 -5.96 12.63 4.90
CA TYR A 49 -6.68 12.75 3.63
C TYR A 49 -7.83 11.74 3.53
N VAL A 50 -7.56 10.45 3.74
CA VAL A 50 -8.60 9.41 3.62
C VAL A 50 -9.71 9.59 4.65
N ARG A 51 -9.36 9.87 5.90
CA ARG A 51 -10.37 10.11 6.95
C ARG A 51 -11.21 11.36 6.67
N HIS A 52 -10.60 12.43 6.16
CA HIS A 52 -11.30 13.67 5.87
C HIS A 52 -12.27 13.52 4.69
N PHE A 53 -11.79 12.97 3.57
CA PHE A 53 -12.56 12.94 2.33
C PHE A 53 -13.45 11.69 2.18
N TYR A 54 -13.03 10.54 2.73
CA TYR A 54 -13.76 9.28 2.59
C TYR A 54 -14.38 8.78 3.91
N ARG A 55 -14.09 9.44 5.04
CA ARG A 55 -14.68 9.13 6.36
C ARG A 55 -14.50 7.66 6.78
N CYS A 56 -13.40 7.05 6.36
CA CYS A 56 -13.03 5.69 6.73
C CYS A 56 -11.56 5.62 7.16
N ASP A 57 -11.20 4.54 7.83
CA ASP A 57 -9.82 4.30 8.22
C ASP A 57 -9.10 3.51 7.10
N PRO A 58 -8.05 4.08 6.45
CA PRO A 58 -7.29 3.35 5.43
C PRO A 58 -6.59 2.08 5.97
N ALA A 59 -6.48 1.90 7.29
CA ALA A 59 -5.94 0.68 7.89
C ALA A 59 -6.92 -0.50 7.84
N GLU A 60 -8.21 -0.28 7.58
CA GLU A 60 -9.20 -1.36 7.59
C GLU A 60 -9.15 -2.18 6.30
N ALA A 61 -8.84 -3.47 6.43
CA ALA A 61 -8.66 -4.38 5.29
C ALA A 61 -9.91 -4.49 4.39
N ARG A 62 -11.11 -4.27 4.93
CA ARG A 62 -12.38 -4.30 4.19
C ARG A 62 -12.47 -3.31 3.02
N HIS A 63 -11.57 -2.33 2.95
CA HIS A 63 -11.51 -1.36 1.86
C HIS A 63 -10.73 -1.85 0.63
N TYR A 64 -10.07 -3.00 0.75
CA TYR A 64 -9.20 -3.56 -0.28
C TYR A 64 -9.65 -4.96 -0.65
N HIS A 65 -9.42 -5.35 -1.90
CA HIS A 65 -9.59 -6.74 -2.34
C HIS A 65 -8.37 -7.58 -1.97
N LEU A 66 -7.19 -6.95 -1.87
CA LEU A 66 -5.93 -7.58 -1.56
C LEU A 66 -5.08 -6.67 -0.68
N VAL A 67 -4.53 -7.21 0.40
CA VAL A 67 -3.53 -6.55 1.25
C VAL A 67 -2.28 -7.41 1.24
N VAL A 68 -1.14 -6.84 0.90
CA VAL A 68 0.13 -7.57 0.73
C VAL A 68 1.20 -6.91 1.59
N ASP A 69 1.89 -7.68 2.43
CA ASP A 69 3.15 -7.23 3.02
C ASP A 69 4.24 -7.25 1.94
N SER A 70 4.38 -6.12 1.27
CA SER A 70 5.35 -5.91 0.19
C SER A 70 6.80 -5.83 0.68
N THR A 71 7.01 -5.87 2.00
CA THR A 71 8.33 -5.85 2.62
C THR A 71 8.81 -7.23 3.10
N GLU A 72 7.95 -8.26 3.10
CA GLU A 72 8.34 -9.67 3.32
C GLU A 72 8.52 -10.40 1.98
N LEU A 73 7.74 -10.03 0.97
CA LEU A 73 7.72 -10.73 -0.30
C LEU A 73 8.66 -10.06 -1.31
N PRO A 74 9.39 -10.86 -2.11
CA PRO A 74 10.07 -10.36 -3.31
C PRO A 74 9.11 -9.61 -4.25
N HIS A 75 9.62 -8.57 -4.92
CA HIS A 75 8.79 -7.69 -5.76
C HIS A 75 8.09 -8.43 -6.90
N ASP A 76 8.76 -9.41 -7.51
CA ASP A 76 8.19 -10.30 -8.53
C ASP A 76 6.98 -11.07 -8.00
N ALA A 77 7.08 -11.67 -6.80
CA ALA A 77 5.96 -12.34 -6.16
C ALA A 77 4.79 -11.39 -5.85
N VAL A 78 5.07 -10.15 -5.41
CA VAL A 78 4.02 -9.14 -5.19
C VAL A 78 3.33 -8.77 -6.51
N VAL A 79 4.08 -8.61 -7.59
CA VAL A 79 3.53 -8.34 -8.93
C VAL A 79 2.64 -9.48 -9.38
N ASP A 80 3.09 -10.73 -9.26
CA ASP A 80 2.32 -11.91 -9.67
C ASP A 80 1.01 -12.02 -8.89
N LEU A 81 1.02 -11.73 -7.58
CA LEU A 81 -0.20 -11.69 -6.76
C LEU A 81 -1.19 -10.63 -7.25
N VAL A 82 -0.71 -9.43 -7.59
CA VAL A 82 -1.55 -8.34 -8.08
C VAL A 82 -2.12 -8.65 -9.46
N VAL A 83 -1.30 -9.19 -10.38
CA VAL A 83 -1.73 -9.59 -11.72
C VAL A 83 -2.77 -10.70 -11.64
N THR A 84 -2.49 -11.76 -10.88
CA THR A 84 -3.43 -12.88 -10.66
C THR A 84 -4.77 -12.38 -10.12
N ALA A 85 -4.74 -11.46 -9.15
CA ALA A 85 -5.96 -10.89 -8.59
C ALA A 85 -6.72 -9.99 -9.60
N ALA A 86 -6.01 -9.30 -10.49
CA ALA A 86 -6.62 -8.46 -11.52
C ALA A 86 -7.28 -9.31 -12.62
N GLU A 87 -6.63 -10.39 -13.05
CA GLU A 87 -7.17 -11.38 -14.00
C GLU A 87 -8.40 -12.08 -13.44
N ALA A 88 -8.35 -12.53 -12.18
CA ALA A 88 -9.49 -13.15 -11.50
C ALA A 88 -10.71 -12.22 -11.39
N ARG A 89 -10.48 -10.89 -11.44
CA ARG A 89 -11.53 -9.87 -11.49
C ARG A 89 -11.93 -9.45 -12.90
N GLY A 90 -11.31 -10.01 -13.94
CA GLY A 90 -11.58 -9.69 -15.34
C GLY A 90 -11.13 -8.29 -15.77
N ILE A 91 -10.15 -7.70 -15.08
CA ILE A 91 -9.63 -6.36 -15.36
C ILE A 91 -8.56 -6.40 -16.46
N VAL A 92 -7.69 -7.40 -16.41
CA VAL A 92 -6.64 -7.66 -17.40
C VAL A 92 -7.04 -8.90 -18.21
N ARG A 93 -6.76 -8.87 -19.51
CA ARG A 93 -7.00 -9.95 -20.48
C ARG A 93 -5.70 -10.33 -21.17
#